data_AF-A0A2D0NKF4-F1
#
_entry.id   AF-A0A2D0NKF4-F1
#
_cell.length_a   1.000
_cell.length_b   1.000
_cell.length_c   1.000
_cell.angle_alpha   90.00
_cell.angle_beta   90.00
_cell.angle_gamma   90.00
#
_symmetry.space_group_name_H-M   'P 1'
#
loop_
_entity.id
_entity.type
_entity.pdbx_description
1 polymer ?
#
loop_
_entity_poly.entity_id
_entity_poly.type
_entity_poly.pdbx_seq_one_letter_code
_entity_poly.pdbx_strand_id
1 'polypeptide(L)'
;MESLNSQSKPERATISNYLTLQKNLDEVIGKIGLCRTIELVKSFIDNSSIGVNETEKFKLIATYIIAQTIRSFDLKEDDFYTSKIREYRDARMACFHLLKRYTDCSYAKIGEAFEQKKRNILYFCQKCDEMLSIPDFYPVFTSRYKRVEDQVLLFISKLP
;
A
#
# COMPACT_ATOMS: atom_id res chain seq x y z
N MET A 1 -16.36 -15.85 -20.67
CA MET A 1 -15.44 -16.13 -19.55
C MET A 1 -15.25 -14.83 -18.81
N GLU A 2 -15.97 -14.71 -17.70
CA GLU A 2 -16.15 -13.47 -16.95
C GLU A 2 -14.88 -13.08 -16.18
N SER A 3 -14.52 -11.80 -16.32
CA SER A 3 -13.41 -11.15 -15.62
C SER A 3 -13.82 -10.86 -14.18
N LEU A 4 -13.33 -11.66 -13.22
CA LEU A 4 -13.50 -11.39 -11.80
C LEU A 4 -12.56 -10.26 -11.35
N ASN A 5 -13.17 -9.11 -11.16
CA ASN A 5 -12.61 -7.90 -10.58
C ASN A 5 -12.22 -8.17 -9.10
N SER A 6 -10.92 -8.35 -8.82
CA SER A 6 -10.41 -8.48 -7.46
C SER A 6 -10.27 -7.09 -6.81
N GLN A 7 -11.39 -6.54 -6.35
CA GLN A 7 -11.38 -5.40 -5.44
C GLN A 7 -10.81 -5.86 -4.09
N SER A 8 -9.78 -5.16 -3.61
CA SER A 8 -9.25 -5.29 -2.26
C SER A 8 -10.41 -5.23 -1.26
N LYS A 9 -10.56 -6.25 -0.43
CA LYS A 9 -11.63 -6.32 0.57
C LYS A 9 -11.44 -5.15 1.55
N PRO A 10 -12.36 -4.16 1.60
CA PRO A 10 -12.21 -3.04 2.50
C PRO A 10 -12.24 -3.54 3.94
N GLU A 11 -11.44 -2.90 4.80
CA GLU A 11 -11.60 -2.98 6.26
C GLU A 11 -13.10 -2.84 6.57
N ARG A 12 -13.69 -3.76 7.34
CA ARG A 12 -15.12 -3.67 7.68
C ARG A 12 -15.32 -2.43 8.54
N ALA A 13 -15.54 -1.29 7.88
CA ALA A 13 -15.85 -0.05 8.53
C ALA A 13 -17.10 -0.27 9.37
N THR A 14 -16.95 -0.16 10.68
CA THR A 14 -18.08 -0.20 11.60
C THR A 14 -18.90 1.07 11.41
N ILE A 15 -20.19 1.02 11.74
CA ILE A 15 -21.05 2.21 11.76
C ILE A 15 -20.39 3.34 12.59
N SER A 16 -19.69 2.97 13.68
CA SER A 16 -18.93 3.89 14.52
C SER A 16 -17.78 4.60 13.79
N ASN A 17 -17.04 3.90 12.92
CA ASN A 17 -15.97 4.50 12.13
C ASN A 17 -16.52 5.51 11.10
N TYR A 18 -17.65 5.18 10.46
CA TYR A 18 -18.31 6.09 9.52
C TYR A 18 -18.83 7.35 10.20
N LEU A 19 -19.47 7.22 11.37
CA LEU A 19 -19.95 8.37 12.14
C LEU A 19 -18.80 9.26 12.61
N THR A 20 -17.68 8.66 13.02
CA THR A 20 -16.48 9.41 13.41
C THR A 20 -15.89 10.16 12.22
N LEU A 21 -15.81 9.52 11.06
CA LEU A 21 -15.35 10.18 9.83
C LEU A 21 -16.28 11.33 9.42
N GLN A 22 -17.59 11.10 9.47
CA GLN A 22 -18.59 12.14 9.14
C GLN A 22 -18.45 13.34 10.06
N LYS A 23 -18.33 13.11 11.38
CA LYS A 23 -18.09 14.19 12.35
C LYS A 23 -16.82 14.97 12.03
N ASN A 24 -15.73 14.29 11.73
CA ASN A 24 -14.47 14.95 11.38
C ASN A 24 -14.58 15.76 10.09
N LEU A 25 -15.31 15.28 9.08
CA LEU A 25 -15.58 16.02 7.86
C LEU A 25 -16.46 17.24 8.12
N ASP A 26 -17.50 17.12 8.95
CA ASP A 26 -18.37 18.23 9.35
C ASP A 26 -17.58 19.33 10.08
N GLU A 27 -16.63 18.94 10.95
CA GLU A 27 -15.72 19.89 11.61
C GLU A 27 -14.82 20.63 10.60
N VAL A 28 -14.33 19.95 9.56
CA VAL A 28 -13.56 20.58 8.49
C VAL A 28 -14.44 21.52 7.66
N ILE A 29 -15.63 21.08 7.28
CA ILE A 29 -16.62 21.90 6.54
C ILE A 29 -16.93 23.18 7.32
N GLY A 30 -17.13 23.07 8.64
CA GLY A 30 -17.38 24.23 9.51
C GLY A 30 -16.21 25.22 9.55
N LYS A 31 -14.97 24.76 9.36
CA LYS A 31 -13.77 25.62 9.41
C LYS A 31 -13.43 26.28 8.08
N ILE A 32 -13.56 25.56 6.96
CA ILE A 32 -13.06 26.04 5.65
C ILE A 32 -14.15 26.15 4.58
N GLY A 33 -15.38 25.75 4.90
CA GLY A 33 -16.53 25.78 3.99
C GLY A 33 -16.64 24.54 3.11
N LEU A 34 -17.88 24.23 2.70
CA LEU A 34 -18.21 23.04 1.92
C LEU A 34 -17.48 22.99 0.57
N CYS A 35 -17.49 24.07 -0.21
CA CYS A 35 -16.86 24.10 -1.54
C CYS A 35 -15.35 23.82 -1.46
N ARG A 36 -14.67 24.43 -0.49
CA ARG A 36 -13.22 24.24 -0.30
C ARG A 36 -12.90 22.85 0.24
N THR A 37 -13.79 22.29 1.06
CA THR A 37 -13.68 20.89 1.51
C THR A 37 -13.86 19.92 0.34
N ILE A 38 -14.81 20.19 -0.57
CA ILE A 38 -14.99 19.40 -1.81
C ILE A 38 -13.73 19.47 -2.67
N GLU A 39 -13.16 20.66 -2.87
CA GLU A 39 -11.89 20.82 -3.61
C GLU A 39 -10.74 20.04 -2.97
N LEU A 40 -10.67 20.01 -1.64
CA LEU A 40 -9.61 19.34 -0.89
C LEU A 40 -9.79 17.81 -0.88
N VAL A 41 -11.03 17.31 -0.76
CA VAL A 41 -11.32 15.88 -0.92
C VAL A 41 -11.08 15.44 -2.36
N LYS A 42 -11.50 16.26 -3.33
CA LYS A 42 -11.18 16.04 -4.74
C LYS A 42 -9.68 16.05 -4.96
N SER A 43 -8.91 16.97 -4.38
CA SER A 43 -7.45 16.96 -4.56
C SER A 43 -6.79 15.73 -3.93
N PHE A 44 -7.32 15.15 -2.86
CA PHE A 44 -6.85 13.85 -2.37
C PHE A 44 -7.17 12.70 -3.33
N ILE A 45 -8.35 12.72 -3.95
CA ILE A 45 -8.74 11.76 -4.99
C ILE A 45 -7.87 11.97 -6.24
N ASP A 46 -7.71 13.22 -6.67
CA ASP A 46 -7.02 13.59 -7.90
C ASP A 46 -5.51 13.39 -7.77
N ASN A 47 -4.90 13.69 -6.61
CA ASN A 47 -3.50 13.35 -6.28
C ASN A 47 -3.27 11.84 -6.11
N SER A 48 -4.34 11.05 -5.94
CA SER A 48 -4.27 9.59 -6.04
C SER A 48 -4.29 9.10 -7.50
N SER A 49 -4.76 9.92 -8.44
CA SER A 49 -4.68 9.71 -9.90
C SER A 49 -3.38 10.30 -10.45
N ILE A 50 -2.56 9.42 -11.01
CA ILE A 50 -1.17 9.71 -11.33
C ILE A 50 -1.11 10.44 -12.68
N GLY A 51 -0.47 11.63 -12.71
CA GLY A 51 -0.22 12.40 -13.93
C GLY A 51 1.25 12.82 -14.06
N VAL A 52 1.87 12.44 -15.20
CA VAL A 52 3.17 12.87 -15.78
C VAL A 52 4.46 12.65 -14.94
N ASN A 53 4.43 12.70 -13.61
CA ASN A 53 5.56 12.35 -12.72
C ASN A 53 5.55 10.87 -12.26
N GLU A 54 4.88 9.98 -13.01
CA GLU A 54 4.57 8.61 -12.57
C GLU A 54 5.80 7.78 -12.21
N THR A 55 6.89 7.96 -12.94
CA THR A 55 8.12 7.18 -12.76
C THR A 55 8.90 7.67 -11.55
N GLU A 56 8.96 8.98 -11.32
CA GLU A 56 9.66 9.56 -10.16
C GLU A 56 8.88 9.33 -8.87
N LYS A 57 7.55 9.52 -8.90
CA LYS A 57 6.66 9.20 -7.77
C LYS A 57 6.72 7.71 -7.42
N PHE A 58 6.71 6.82 -8.43
CA PHE A 58 6.88 5.39 -8.20
C PHE A 58 8.24 5.08 -7.57
N LYS A 59 9.35 5.63 -8.10
CA LYS A 59 10.68 5.42 -7.55
C LYS A 59 10.76 5.88 -6.08
N LEU A 60 10.24 7.06 -5.78
CA LEU A 60 10.22 7.61 -4.43
C LEU A 60 9.45 6.71 -3.46
N ILE A 61 8.23 6.32 -3.83
CA ILE A 61 7.40 5.44 -3.00
C ILE A 61 8.04 4.05 -2.86
N ALA A 62 8.59 3.50 -3.94
CA ALA A 62 9.26 2.20 -3.92
C ALA A 62 10.49 2.18 -3.04
N THR A 63 11.38 3.17 -3.16
CA THR A 63 12.55 3.31 -2.30
C THR A 63 12.12 3.42 -0.83
N TYR A 64 11.09 4.20 -0.52
CA TYR A 64 10.58 4.32 0.84
C TYR A 64 10.00 3.00 1.36
N ILE A 65 9.12 2.34 0.59
CA ILE A 65 8.52 1.04 0.97
C ILE A 65 9.61 0.00 1.22
N ILE A 66 10.59 -0.13 0.34
CA ILE A 66 11.69 -1.10 0.48
C ILE A 66 12.48 -0.84 1.76
N ALA A 67 12.88 0.42 2.00
CA ALA A 67 13.63 0.78 3.20
C ALA A 67 12.84 0.49 4.50
N GLN A 68 11.54 0.81 4.54
CA GLN A 68 10.71 0.53 5.71
C GLN A 68 10.46 -0.96 5.91
N THR A 69 10.33 -1.73 4.82
CA THR A 69 10.19 -3.18 4.88
C THR A 69 11.45 -3.82 5.45
N ILE A 70 12.65 -3.48 4.94
CA ILE A 70 13.92 -4.01 5.44
C ILE A 70 14.04 -3.76 6.95
N ARG A 71 13.73 -2.54 7.39
CA ARG A 71 13.76 -2.16 8.81
C ARG A 71 12.72 -2.89 9.66
N SER A 72 11.48 -3.00 9.17
CA SER A 72 10.38 -3.61 9.93
C SER A 72 10.47 -5.13 10.00
N PHE A 73 11.11 -5.76 9.01
CA PHE A 73 11.37 -7.20 8.98
C PHE A 73 12.72 -7.59 9.60
N ASP A 74 13.53 -6.60 10.03
CA ASP A 74 14.86 -6.78 10.63
C ASP A 74 15.82 -7.56 9.71
N LEU A 75 15.97 -7.06 8.48
CA LEU A 75 16.75 -7.71 7.41
C LEU A 75 18.00 -6.92 7.06
N LYS A 76 18.98 -7.59 6.46
CA LYS A 76 20.14 -6.95 5.84
C LYS A 76 19.79 -6.49 4.43
N GLU A 77 20.13 -5.26 4.11
CA GLU A 77 19.83 -4.67 2.79
C GLU A 77 20.55 -5.40 1.65
N ASP A 78 21.82 -5.78 1.84
CA ASP A 78 22.63 -6.48 0.83
C ASP A 78 22.00 -7.81 0.36
N ASP A 79 21.28 -8.47 1.25
CA ASP A 79 20.64 -9.76 1.00
C ASP A 79 19.20 -9.61 0.46
N PHE A 80 18.65 -8.38 0.46
CA PHE A 80 17.23 -8.16 0.29
C PHE A 80 16.66 -8.65 -1.04
N TYR A 81 17.39 -8.45 -2.14
CA TYR A 81 16.90 -8.79 -3.48
C TYR A 81 17.18 -10.25 -3.86
N THR A 82 18.21 -10.85 -3.29
CA THR A 82 18.78 -12.13 -3.76
C THR A 82 18.50 -13.30 -2.82
N SER A 83 18.31 -13.04 -1.52
CA SER A 83 18.15 -14.09 -0.52
C SER A 83 16.88 -14.93 -0.75
N LYS A 84 17.05 -16.25 -0.72
CA LYS A 84 15.98 -17.25 -0.86
C LYS A 84 15.35 -17.63 0.47
N ILE A 85 15.87 -17.09 1.58
CA ILE A 85 15.34 -17.31 2.93
C ILE A 85 13.89 -16.81 2.99
N ARG A 86 13.05 -17.49 3.76
CA ARG A 86 11.60 -17.26 3.81
C ARG A 86 11.29 -15.81 4.20
N GLU A 87 11.96 -15.29 5.22
CA GLU A 87 11.75 -13.96 5.78
C GLU A 87 11.99 -12.87 4.73
N TYR A 88 13.03 -13.02 3.92
CA TYR A 88 13.34 -12.12 2.81
C TYR A 88 12.30 -12.19 1.70
N ARG A 89 11.80 -13.40 1.39
CA ARG A 89 10.73 -13.58 0.41
C ARG A 89 9.41 -12.97 0.91
N ASP A 90 9.08 -13.17 2.18
CA ASP A 90 7.88 -12.63 2.80
C ASP A 90 7.95 -11.09 2.84
N ALA A 91 9.12 -10.52 3.15
CA ALA A 91 9.37 -9.08 3.06
C ALA A 91 9.19 -8.52 1.63
N ARG A 92 9.77 -9.17 0.61
CA ARG A 92 9.57 -8.76 -0.79
C ARG A 92 8.10 -8.86 -1.22
N MET A 93 7.39 -9.90 -0.77
CA MET A 93 5.96 -10.05 -1.00
C MET A 93 5.16 -8.88 -0.40
N ALA A 94 5.49 -8.43 0.81
CA ALA A 94 4.89 -7.23 1.41
C ALA A 94 5.16 -5.98 0.56
N CYS A 95 6.39 -5.79 0.05
CA CYS A 95 6.69 -4.69 -0.86
C CYS A 95 5.84 -4.72 -2.14
N PHE A 96 5.70 -5.88 -2.78
CA PHE A 96 4.91 -6.02 -4.01
C PHE A 96 3.46 -5.62 -3.79
N HIS A 97 2.89 -6.10 -2.68
CA HIS A 97 1.51 -5.83 -2.32
C HIS A 97 1.28 -4.35 -2.00
N LEU A 98 2.12 -3.75 -1.16
CA LEU A 98 2.05 -2.32 -0.83
C LEU A 98 2.26 -1.42 -2.05
N LEU A 99 3.22 -1.76 -2.92
CA LEU A 99 3.42 -1.04 -4.18
C LEU A 99 2.17 -1.10 -5.05
N LYS A 100 1.60 -2.30 -5.22
CA LYS A 100 0.37 -2.42 -6.02
C LYS A 100 -0.78 -1.62 -5.42
N ARG A 101 -0.89 -1.61 -4.09
CA ARG A 101 -1.96 -0.93 -3.35
C ARG A 101 -1.88 0.59 -3.42
N TYR A 102 -0.66 1.15 -3.37
CA TYR A 102 -0.47 2.60 -3.18
C TYR A 102 0.09 3.36 -4.37
N THR A 103 0.50 2.68 -5.46
CA THR A 103 1.03 3.36 -6.65
C THR A 103 0.25 3.06 -7.94
N ASP A 104 -0.85 2.32 -7.85
CA ASP A 104 -1.65 1.76 -8.96
C ASP A 104 -0.82 1.18 -10.15
N CYS A 105 0.44 0.82 -9.90
CA CYS A 105 1.33 0.40 -10.96
C CYS A 105 0.94 -0.98 -11.47
N SER A 106 1.34 -1.28 -12.71
CA SER A 106 1.15 -2.60 -13.27
C SER A 106 2.05 -3.62 -12.55
N TYR A 107 1.60 -4.87 -12.46
CA TYR A 107 2.42 -5.98 -11.96
C TYR A 107 3.74 -6.15 -12.74
N ALA A 108 3.79 -5.70 -14.00
CA ALA A 108 5.01 -5.71 -14.81
C ALA A 108 6.00 -4.65 -14.33
N LYS A 109 5.55 -3.41 -14.09
CA LYS A 109 6.39 -2.31 -13.58
C LYS A 109 6.96 -2.62 -12.19
N ILE A 110 6.17 -3.25 -11.32
CA ILE A 110 6.67 -3.76 -10.03
C ILE A 110 7.71 -4.88 -10.27
N GLY A 111 7.45 -5.78 -11.22
CA GLY A 111 8.39 -6.83 -11.59
C GLY A 111 9.75 -6.31 -12.04
N GLU A 112 9.77 -5.25 -12.86
CA GLU A 112 10.99 -4.59 -13.31
C GLU A 112 11.84 -4.07 -12.14
N ALA A 113 11.22 -3.47 -11.12
CA ALA A 113 11.92 -2.94 -9.95
C ALA A 113 12.59 -4.02 -9.08
N PHE A 114 12.23 -5.30 -9.25
CA PHE A 114 12.75 -6.42 -8.45
C PHE A 114 13.31 -7.56 -9.31
N GLU A 115 13.48 -7.33 -10.62
CA GLU A 115 13.92 -8.36 -11.58
C GLU A 115 13.06 -9.64 -11.54
N GLN A 116 11.76 -9.48 -11.32
CA GLN A 116 10.78 -10.57 -11.23
C GLN A 116 9.79 -10.55 -12.40
N LYS A 117 9.33 -11.74 -12.79
CA LYS A 117 8.28 -11.87 -13.81
C LYS A 117 6.94 -11.37 -13.26
N LYS A 118 6.14 -10.69 -14.09
CA LYS A 118 4.76 -10.25 -13.79
C LYS A 118 3.93 -11.30 -13.04
N ARG A 119 3.99 -12.56 -13.49
CA ARG A 119 3.25 -13.69 -12.87
C ARG A 119 3.65 -13.97 -11.42
N ASN A 120 4.93 -13.78 -11.08
CA ASN A 120 5.42 -13.95 -9.72
C ASN A 120 4.85 -12.84 -8.82
N ILE A 121 4.88 -11.59 -9.31
CA ILE A 121 4.32 -10.45 -8.57
C ILE A 121 2.84 -10.68 -8.30
N LEU A 122 2.06 -11.05 -9.33
CA LEU A 122 0.63 -11.34 -9.17
C LEU A 122 0.36 -12.42 -8.12
N TYR A 123 1.07 -13.55 -8.21
CA TYR A 123 0.96 -14.64 -7.23
C TYR A 123 1.26 -14.16 -5.80
N PHE A 124 2.34 -13.40 -5.62
CA PHE A 124 2.72 -12.91 -4.30
C PHE A 124 1.74 -11.87 -3.74
N CYS A 125 1.18 -10.99 -4.57
CA CYS A 125 0.12 -10.08 -4.13
C CYS A 125 -1.11 -10.87 -3.65
N GLN A 126 -1.58 -11.86 -4.41
CA GLN A 126 -2.71 -12.71 -4.02
C GLN A 126 -2.44 -13.49 -2.73
N LYS A 127 -1.24 -14.06 -2.60
CA LYS A 127 -0.82 -14.75 -1.39
C LYS A 127 -0.76 -13.80 -0.17
N CYS A 128 -0.34 -12.55 -0.39
CA CYS A 128 -0.36 -11.54 0.66
C CYS A 128 -1.80 -11.24 1.10
N ASP A 129 -2.74 -11.09 0.17
CA ASP A 129 -4.18 -10.93 0.48
C ASP A 129 -4.71 -12.11 1.29
N GLU A 130 -4.36 -13.35 0.92
CA GLU A 130 -4.73 -14.56 1.67
C GLU A 130 -4.17 -14.50 3.10
N MET A 131 -2.88 -14.23 3.28
CA MET A 131 -2.24 -14.17 4.60
C MET A 131 -2.82 -13.06 5.48
N LEU A 132 -3.14 -11.91 4.90
CA LEU A 132 -3.78 -10.80 5.61
C LEU A 132 -5.24 -11.10 5.99
N SER A 133 -5.90 -12.01 5.27
CA SER A 133 -7.29 -12.40 5.57
C SER A 133 -7.42 -13.32 6.79
N ILE A 134 -6.33 -13.98 7.19
CA ILE A 134 -6.25 -14.89 8.34
C ILE A 134 -5.04 -14.56 9.24
N PRO A 135 -5.05 -13.38 9.89
CA PRO A 135 -3.88 -12.83 10.57
C PRO A 135 -3.38 -13.70 11.73
N ASP A 136 -4.27 -14.45 12.39
CA ASP A 136 -3.94 -15.35 13.50
C ASP A 136 -3.03 -16.51 13.09
N PHE A 137 -3.08 -16.92 11.81
CA PHE A 137 -2.20 -17.95 11.25
C PHE A 137 -0.82 -17.40 10.84
N TYR A 138 -0.71 -16.08 10.63
CA TYR A 138 0.51 -15.43 10.17
C TYR A 138 0.89 -14.20 11.02
N PRO A 139 0.90 -14.30 12.37
CA PRO A 139 0.95 -13.13 13.26
C PRO A 139 2.23 -12.29 13.10
N VAL A 140 3.36 -12.95 12.84
CA VAL A 140 4.65 -12.26 12.62
C VAL A 140 4.64 -11.50 11.30
N PHE A 141 4.08 -12.10 10.24
CA PHE A 141 4.00 -11.44 8.94
C PHE A 141 3.03 -10.26 8.98
N THR A 142 1.82 -10.46 9.51
CA THR A 142 0.77 -9.44 9.52
C THR A 142 1.13 -8.26 10.41
N SER A 143 1.75 -8.49 11.56
CA SER A 143 2.25 -7.40 12.43
C SER A 143 3.33 -6.55 11.75
N ARG A 144 4.30 -7.19 11.09
CA ARG A 144 5.35 -6.49 10.34
C ARG A 144 4.79 -5.76 9.12
N TYR A 145 3.90 -6.40 8.37
CA TYR A 145 3.21 -5.80 7.24
C TYR A 145 2.46 -4.52 7.67
N LYS A 146 1.64 -4.61 8.72
CA LYS A 146 0.86 -3.47 9.23
C LYS A 146 1.77 -2.31 9.65
N ARG A 147 2.88 -2.62 10.33
CA ARG A 147 3.88 -1.61 10.71
C ARG A 147 4.43 -0.87 9.48
N VAL A 148 4.73 -1.58 8.39
CA VAL A 148 5.19 -0.94 7.14
C VAL A 148 4.07 -0.10 6.54
N GLU A 149 2.85 -0.66 6.45
CA GLU A 149 1.68 0.02 5.88
C GLU A 149 1.38 1.34 6.59
N ASP A 150 1.40 1.35 7.93
CA ASP A 150 1.19 2.56 8.73
C ASP A 150 2.24 3.65 8.41
N GLN A 151 3.51 3.28 8.27
CA GLN A 151 4.58 4.22 7.90
C GLN A 151 4.42 4.74 6.46
N VAL A 152 4.01 3.87 5.53
CA VAL A 152 3.77 4.22 4.13
C VAL A 152 2.61 5.21 4.00
N LEU A 153 1.52 4.99 4.74
CA LEU A 153 0.40 5.93 4.78
C LEU A 153 0.81 7.30 5.33
N LEU A 154 1.61 7.32 6.40
CA LEU A 154 2.16 8.56 6.98
C LEU A 154 3.12 9.29 6.03
N PHE A 155 3.83 8.55 5.18
CA PHE A 155 4.70 9.13 4.17
C PHE A 155 3.91 9.72 3.01
N ILE A 156 2.97 8.95 2.46
CA ILE A 156 2.14 9.37 1.33
C ILE A 156 1.28 10.58 1.70
N SER A 157 0.75 10.65 2.93
CA SER A 157 -0.05 11.79 3.39
C SER A 157 0.72 13.11 3.48
N LYS A 158 2.06 13.05 3.41
CA LYS A 158 2.96 14.21 3.42
C LYS A 158 3.56 14.53 2.05
N LEU A 159 3.23 13.74 1.02
CA LEU A 159 3.67 14.03 -0.34
C LEU A 159 2.86 15.22 -0.89
N PRO A 160 3.53 16.25 -1.44
CA PRO A 160 2.88 17.42 -2.01
C PRO A 160 2.07 17.08 -3.28
#